data_AF-A3MSV7-F1
#
_entry.id   AF-A3MSV7-F1
#
_cell.length_a   1.000
_cell.length_b   1.000
_cell.length_c   1.000
_cell.angle_alpha   90.00
_cell.angle_beta   90.00
_cell.angle_gamma   90.00
#
_symmetry.space_group_name_H-M   'P 1'
#
loop_
_entity.id
_entity.type
_entity.pdbx_description
1 polymer ?
#
loop_
_entity_poly.entity_id
_entity_poly.type
_entity_poly.pdbx_seq_one_letter_code
_entity_poly.pdbx_strand_id
1 'polypeptide(L)'
;MDVLAAVVEVLNAEGLEVYLIGARAMAFYGVVRETRGWDLMIDAPYTPQLRDRLTRRLRELGLDVRWSWWGFSVEGAHGFA
;
A
#
# COMPACT_ATOMS: atom_id res chain seq x y z
N MET A 1 2.21 -12.86 -8.11
CA MET A 1 1.38 -11.65 -8.32
C MET A 1 2.08 -10.57 -7.55
N ASP A 2 2.42 -9.45 -8.18
CA ASP A 2 3.15 -8.37 -7.52
C ASP A 2 2.34 -7.83 -6.33
N VAL A 3 2.96 -7.75 -5.15
CA VAL A 3 2.34 -7.25 -3.91
C VAL A 3 1.82 -5.84 -4.11
N LEU A 4 2.56 -4.99 -4.84
CA LEU A 4 2.11 -3.63 -5.11
C LEU A 4 0.81 -3.61 -5.91
N ALA A 5 0.75 -4.40 -6.98
CA ALA A 5 -0.44 -4.47 -7.84
C ALA A 5 -1.67 -4.94 -7.06
N ALA A 6 -1.51 -5.97 -6.21
CA ALA A 6 -2.58 -6.46 -5.35
C ALA A 6 -3.06 -5.39 -4.34
N VAL A 7 -2.12 -4.66 -3.73
CA VAL A 7 -2.46 -3.56 -2.80
C VAL A 7 -3.24 -2.46 -3.52
N VAL A 8 -2.77 -2.02 -4.69
CA VAL A 8 -3.44 -0.97 -5.48
C VAL A 8 -4.83 -1.41 -5.93
N GLU A 9 -4.99 -2.66 -6.35
CA GLU A 9 -6.29 -3.21 -6.75
C GLU A 9 -7.30 -3.19 -5.59
N VAL A 10 -6.88 -3.61 -4.39
CA VAL A 10 -7.72 -3.53 -3.18
C VAL A 10 -8.11 -2.10 -2.86
N LEU A 11 -7.16 -1.16 -2.90
CA LEU A 11 -7.44 0.25 -2.60
C LEU A 11 -8.42 0.86 -3.60
N ASN A 12 -8.22 0.63 -4.90
CA ASN A 12 -9.11 1.09 -5.95
C ASN A 12 -10.52 0.46 -5.85
N ALA A 13 -10.61 -0.83 -5.49
CA ALA A 13 -11.88 -1.52 -5.29
C ALA A 13 -12.69 -0.96 -4.10
N GLU A 14 -12.02 -0.29 -3.17
CA GLU A 14 -12.63 0.43 -2.04
C GLU A 14 -12.99 1.89 -2.40
N GLY A 15 -12.82 2.27 -3.68
CA GLY A 15 -13.13 3.60 -4.20
C GLY A 15 -12.10 4.67 -3.83
N LEU A 16 -10.87 4.28 -3.50
CA LEU A 16 -9.79 5.18 -3.12
C LEU A 16 -8.90 5.48 -4.32
N GLU A 17 -8.52 6.73 -4.48
CA GLU A 17 -7.43 7.11 -5.38
C GLU A 17 -6.08 6.86 -4.70
N VAL A 18 -5.13 6.29 -5.43
CA VAL A 18 -3.81 5.91 -4.91
C VAL A 18 -2.71 6.70 -5.60
N TYR A 19 -1.89 7.38 -4.80
CA TYR A 19 -0.81 8.25 -5.26
C TYR A 19 0.54 7.65 -4.88
N LEU A 20 1.44 7.55 -5.85
CA LEU A 20 2.83 7.22 -5.58
C LEU A 20 3.54 8.42 -4.96
N ILE A 21 4.16 8.22 -3.80
CA ILE A 21 4.92 9.25 -3.09
C ILE A 21 6.33 8.74 -2.75
N GLY A 22 7.06 9.51 -1.94
CA GLY A 22 8.34 9.09 -1.37
C GLY A 22 9.48 8.96 -2.38
N ALA A 23 10.44 8.10 -2.06
CA ALA A 23 11.68 8.01 -2.82
C ALA A 23 11.45 7.48 -4.25
N ARG A 24 10.45 6.61 -4.43
CA ARG A 24 10.12 6.06 -5.75
C ARG A 24 9.54 7.13 -6.67
N ALA A 25 8.69 8.02 -6.16
CA ALA A 25 8.21 9.18 -6.91
C ALA A 25 9.38 10.07 -7.36
N MET A 26 10.35 10.31 -6.47
CA MET A 26 11.55 11.11 -6.79
C MET A 26 12.47 10.43 -7.81
N ALA A 27 12.51 9.10 -7.85
CA ALA A 27 13.30 8.35 -8.82
C ALA A 27 12.85 8.59 -10.26
N PHE A 28 11.54 8.80 -10.50
CA PHE A 28 11.01 9.19 -11.82
C PHE A 28 11.58 10.50 -12.34
N TYR A 29 12.00 11.40 -11.43
CA TYR A 29 12.63 12.68 -11.76
C TYR A 29 14.17 12.61 -11.75
N GLY A 30 14.76 11.42 -11.60
CA GLY A 30 16.21 11.24 -11.55
C GLY A 30 16.89 11.78 -10.29
N VAL A 31 16.12 12.13 -9.26
CA VAL A 31 16.65 12.72 -8.01
C VAL A 31 17.26 11.66 -7.10
N VAL A 32 16.73 10.43 -7.10
CA VAL A 32 17.22 9.30 -6.31
C VAL A 32 17.43 8.09 -7.23
N ARG A 33 18.50 7.31 -6.98
CA ARG A 33 18.89 6.16 -7.83
C ARG A 33 18.40 4.81 -7.34
N GLU A 34 18.29 4.60 -6.02
CA GLU A 34 17.87 3.33 -5.43
C GLU A 34 16.78 3.51 -4.38
N THR A 35 15.80 2.61 -4.39
CA THR A 35 14.67 2.63 -3.46
C THR A 35 14.27 1.22 -3.11
N ARG A 36 14.06 0.92 -1.82
CA ARG A 36 13.75 -0.44 -1.35
C ARG A 36 12.25 -0.77 -1.33
N GLY A 37 11.39 0.23 -1.24
CA GLY A 37 9.95 0.05 -1.06
C GLY A 37 9.10 0.89 -2.01
N TRP A 38 7.81 0.90 -1.71
CA TRP A 38 6.79 1.71 -2.33
C TRP A 38 6.05 2.48 -1.25
N ASP A 39 6.02 3.79 -1.39
CA ASP A 39 5.28 4.67 -0.49
C ASP A 39 4.04 5.16 -1.22
N LEU A 40 2.86 4.92 -0.64
CA LEU A 40 1.58 5.25 -1.25
C LEU A 40 0.79 6.18 -0.33
N MET A 41 0.04 7.09 -0.94
CA MET A 41 -0.95 7.93 -0.26
C MET A 41 -2.33 7.66 -0.87
N ILE A 42 -3.37 7.75 -0.04
CA ILE A 42 -4.77 7.64 -0.46
C ILE A 42 -5.50 8.96 -0.24
N ASP A 43 -6.54 9.22 -1.03
CA ASP A 43 -7.39 10.42 -0.98
C ASP A 43 -8.49 10.38 0.10
N ALA A 44 -8.34 9.53 1.12
CA ALA A 44 -9.31 9.40 2.19
C ALA A 44 -8.70 9.66 3.56
N PRO A 45 -9.42 10.34 4.47
CA PRO A 45 -9.01 10.43 5.86
C PRO A 45 -9.09 9.05 6.53
N TYR A 46 -8.23 8.85 7.53
CA TYR A 46 -8.30 7.66 8.37
C TYR A 46 -9.65 7.57 9.09
N THR A 47 -10.26 6.39 9.05
CA THR A 47 -11.37 6.00 9.93
C THR A 47 -11.17 4.55 10.39
N PRO A 48 -11.63 4.17 11.60
CA PRO A 48 -11.59 2.77 12.04
C PRO A 48 -12.28 1.81 11.06
N GLN A 49 -13.38 2.23 10.43
CA GLN A 49 -14.13 1.41 9.48
C GLN A 49 -13.33 1.15 8.20
N LEU A 50 -12.64 2.17 7.68
CA LEU A 50 -11.75 2.04 6.54
C LEU A 50 -10.57 1.11 6.87
N ARG A 51 -9.95 1.32 8.04
CA ARG A 51 -8.86 0.49 8.57
C ARG A 51 -9.23 -0.98 8.60
N ASP A 52 -10.35 -1.32 9.25
CA ASP A 52 -10.76 -2.70 9.46
C ASP A 52 -11.11 -3.39 8.14
N ARG A 53 -11.74 -2.65 7.22
CA ARG A 53 -12.09 -3.14 5.89
C ARG A 53 -10.86 -3.44 5.04
N LEU A 54 -9.92 -2.50 4.96
CA LEU A 54 -8.65 -2.70 4.24
C LEU A 54 -7.83 -3.85 4.84
N THR A 55 -7.73 -3.90 6.18
CA THR A 55 -7.00 -4.96 6.88
C THR A 55 -7.54 -6.33 6.54
N ARG A 56 -8.87 -6.50 6.55
CA ARG A 56 -9.52 -7.76 6.23
C ARG A 56 -9.24 -8.16 4.77
N ARG A 57 -9.47 -7.27 3.80
CA ARG A 57 -9.25 -7.53 2.38
C ARG A 57 -7.81 -7.93 2.07
N LEU A 58 -6.84 -7.18 2.59
CA LEU A 58 -5.43 -7.46 2.36
C LEU A 58 -4.98 -8.78 3.01
N ARG A 59 -5.50 -9.11 4.20
CA ARG A 59 -5.22 -10.40 4.85
C ARG A 59 -5.91 -11.59 4.19
N GLU A 60 -7.08 -11.41 3.59
CA GLU A 60 -7.74 -12.44 2.76
C GLU A 60 -6.87 -12.82 1.54
N LEU A 61 -6.06 -11.87 1.05
CA LEU A 61 -5.03 -12.13 0.02
C LEU A 61 -3.75 -12.75 0.59
N GLY A 62 -3.67 -13.01 1.89
CA GLY A 62 -2.48 -13.57 2.54
C GLY A 62 -1.38 -12.56 2.80
N LEU A 63 -1.64 -11.25 2.71
CA LEU A 63 -0.64 -10.21 3.00
C LEU A 63 -0.55 -9.92 4.51
N ASP A 64 0.66 -9.63 5.01
CA ASP A 64 0.82 -9.12 6.37
C ASP A 64 0.55 -7.61 6.40
N VAL A 65 -0.25 -7.17 7.36
CA VAL A 65 -0.70 -5.78 7.49
C VAL A 65 -0.43 -5.29 8.90
N ARG A 66 0.42 -4.26 9.00
CA ARG A 66 0.82 -3.64 10.28
C ARG A 66 0.47 -2.16 10.28
N TRP A 67 -0.29 -1.73 11.27
CA TRP A 67 -0.74 -0.34 11.41
C TRP A 67 0.19 0.46 12.31
N SER A 68 0.45 1.70 11.90
CA SER A 68 1.08 2.75 12.71
C SER A 68 0.07 3.87 12.99
N TRP A 69 0.49 4.91 13.71
CA TRP A 69 -0.37 6.06 14.00
C TRP A 69 -0.71 6.91 12.77
N TRP A 70 0.02 6.76 11.67
CA TRP A 70 -0.09 7.58 10.45
C TRP A 70 -0.44 6.78 9.19
N GLY A 71 -0.58 5.46 9.28
CA GLY A 71 -0.87 4.62 8.10
C GLY A 71 -0.67 3.13 8.39
N PHE A 72 -0.39 2.37 7.33
CA PHE A 72 -0.11 0.94 7.42
C PHE A 72 1.00 0.52 6.46
N SER A 73 1.74 -0.51 6.83
CA SER A 73 2.66 -1.21 5.95
C SER A 73 2.10 -2.56 5.56
N VAL A 74 2.43 -2.98 4.33
CA VAL A 74 2.06 -4.27 3.78
C VAL A 74 3.33 -4.99 3.35
N GLU A 75 3.45 -6.26 3.75
CA GLU A 75 4.51 -7.15 3.29
C GLU A 75 3.88 -8.42 2.70
N GLY A 76 4.46 -8.94 1.63
CA GLY A 76 4.03 -10.23 1.07
C GLY A 76 4.38 -11.35 2.04
N ALA A 77 3.41 -12.22 2.36
CA ALA A 77 3.72 -13.46 3.07
C ALA A 77 4.45 -14.45 2.14
N HIS A 78 5.09 -15.47 2.74
CA HIS A 78 5.75 -16.55 2.00
C HIS A 78 4.83 -17.13 0.92
N GLY A 79 5.16 -16.88 -0.36
CA GLY A 79 4.38 -17.34 -1.52
C GLY A 79 4.01 -16.25 -2.53
N PHE A 80 4.09 -14.97 -2.16
CA PHE A 80 4.07 -13.86 -3.13
C PHE A 80 5.47 -13.70 -3.74
N ALA A 81 5.67 -14.38 -4.89
CA ALA A 81 6.78 -14.11 -5.81
C ALA A 81 6.35 -13.12 -6.91
#